data_AF-A0A929HSZ7-F1
#
_entry.id   AF-A0A929HSZ7-F1
#
_cell.length_a   1.000
_cell.length_b   1.000
_cell.length_c   1.000
_cell.angle_alpha   90.00
_cell.angle_beta   90.00
_cell.angle_gamma   90.00
#
_symmetry.space_group_name_H-M   'P 1'
#
loop_
_entity.id
_entity.type
_entity.pdbx_description
1 polymer ?
#
loop_
_entity_poly.entity_id
_entity_poly.type
_entity_poly.pdbx_seq_one_letter_code
_entity_poly.pdbx_strand_id
1 'polypeptide(L)' 'MKRFKNILVVLDPESGSEALIKRAVTVGQRNQARLTVVVNKAAMPLQAEPPEVAE' A
#
# COMPACT_ATOMS: atom_id res chain seq x y z
N MET A 1 20.04 -9.73 10.75
CA MET A 1 19.30 -8.46 10.55
C MET A 1 17.96 -8.75 9.88
N LYS A 2 16.83 -8.34 10.47
CA LYS A 2 15.50 -8.51 9.85
C LYS A 2 15.33 -7.45 8.77
N ARG A 3 15.24 -7.87 7.50
CA ARG A 3 14.90 -6.99 6.36
C ARG A 3 13.40 -7.06 6.11
N PHE A 4 12.80 -5.94 5.76
CA PHE A 4 11.41 -5.94 5.29
C PHE A 4 11.36 -6.64 3.94
N LYS A 5 10.52 -7.67 3.79
CA LYS A 5 10.35 -8.37 2.50
C LYS A 5 9.31 -7.70 1.60
N ASN A 6 8.30 -7.07 2.21
CA ASN A 6 7.19 -6.42 1.53
C ASN A 6 6.96 -5.04 2.15
N ILE A 7 6.80 -4.02 1.31
CA ILE A 7 6.52 -2.64 1.71
C ILE A 7 5.27 -2.18 0.95
N LEU A 8 4.25 -1.73 1.69
CA LEU A 8 3.03 -1.14 1.14
C LEU A 8 3.10 0.38 1.29
N VAL A 9 2.84 1.10 0.20
CA VAL A 9 2.76 2.57 0.16
C VAL A 9 1.35 2.94 -0.25
N VAL A 10 0.65 3.67 0.60
CA VAL A 10 -0.68 4.22 0.29
C VAL A 10 -0.50 5.70 -0.01
N LEU A 11 -0.91 6.12 -1.20
CA LEU A 11 -0.84 7.49 -1.66
C LEU A 11 -2.23 8.10 -1.64
N ASP A 12 -2.35 9.27 -1.02
CA ASP A 12 -3.50 10.13 -1.21
C ASP A 12 -3.27 10.98 -2.47
N PRO A 13 -4.12 10.88 -3.50
CA PRO A 13 -3.97 11.62 -4.75
C PRO A 13 -4.00 13.14 -4.59
N GLU A 14 -4.60 13.66 -3.51
CA GLU A 14 -4.63 15.11 -3.23
C GLU A 14 -3.33 15.60 -2.57
N SER A 15 -2.54 14.66 -2.02
CA SER A 15 -1.25 14.95 -1.42
C SER A 15 -0.12 14.78 -2.44
N GLY A 16 0.79 15.75 -2.51
CA GLY A 16 2.00 15.68 -3.33
C GLY A 16 2.85 14.44 -3.01
N SER A 17 2.67 13.39 -3.80
CA SER A 17 3.10 12.02 -3.45
C SER A 17 4.56 11.69 -3.84
N GLU A 18 5.22 12.56 -4.60
CA GLU A 18 6.52 12.25 -5.23
C GLU A 18 7.64 11.98 -4.21
N ALA A 19 7.72 12.79 -3.14
CA ALA A 19 8.72 12.62 -2.09
C ALA A 19 8.54 11.31 -1.31
N LEU A 20 7.28 10.92 -1.07
CA LEU A 20 6.91 9.66 -0.41
C LEU A 20 7.34 8.44 -1.24
N ILE A 21 7.08 8.49 -2.55
CA ILE A 21 7.48 7.44 -3.49
C ILE A 21 9.01 7.30 -3.50
N LYS A 22 9.76 8.41 -3.65
CA LYS A 22 11.23 8.38 -3.64
C LYS A 22 11.80 7.75 -2.37
N ARG A 23 11.20 8.08 -1.21
CA ARG A 23 11.61 7.51 0.08
C ARG A 23 11.29 6.02 0.16
N ALA A 24 10.11 5.61 -0.28
CA ALA A 24 9.71 4.20 -0.29
C ALA A 24 10.62 3.35 -1.20
N VAL A 25 10.97 3.85 -2.39
CA VAL A 25 11.93 3.21 -3.29
C VAL A 25 13.29 3.03 -2.60
N THR A 26 13.80 4.07 -1.95
CA THR A 26 15.08 4.01 -1.22
C THR A 26 15.06 2.93 -0.13
N VAL A 27 13.97 2.83 0.63
CA VAL A 27 13.81 1.81 1.68
C VAL A 27 13.69 0.41 1.06
N GLY A 28 12.96 0.27 -0.04
CA GLY A 28 12.80 -1.00 -0.76
C GLY A 28 14.12 -1.53 -1.31
N GLN A 29 14.92 -0.67 -1.93
CA GLN A 29 16.26 -1.03 -2.44
C GLN A 29 17.19 -1.50 -1.32
N ARG A 30 17.27 -0.76 -0.20
CA ARG A 30 18.09 -1.13 0.96
C ARG A 30 17.70 -2.47 1.58
N ASN A 31 16.42 -2.83 1.50
CA ASN A 31 15.88 -4.05 2.07
C ASN A 31 15.78 -5.21 1.06
N GLN A 32 16.03 -4.98 -0.23
CA GLN A 32 15.67 -5.90 -1.32
C GLN A 32 14.21 -6.36 -1.22
N ALA A 33 13.33 -5.39 -0.91
CA ALA A 33 11.92 -5.63 -0.64
C ALA A 33 11.06 -5.43 -1.88
N ARG A 34 9.96 -6.16 -1.99
CA ARG A 34 8.89 -5.86 -2.94
C ARG A 34 8.14 -4.60 -2.49
N LEU A 35 8.02 -3.62 -3.37
CA LEU A 35 7.24 -2.41 -3.14
C LEU A 35 5.86 -2.55 -3.81
N THR A 36 4.78 -2.30 -3.07
CA THR A 36 3.42 -2.21 -3.60
C THR A 36 2.90 -0.81 -3.34
N VAL A 37 2.47 -0.11 -4.39
CA VAL A 37 1.93 1.25 -4.29
C VAL A 37 0.45 1.21 -4.60
N VAL A 38 -0.36 1.74 -3.69
CA VAL A 38 -1.81 1.83 -3.82
C VAL A 38 -2.18 3.30 -3.75
N VAL A 39 -2.93 3.79 -4.74
CA VAL A 39 -3.50 5.13 -4.70
C VAL A 39 -4.88 5.00 -4.07
N ASN A 40 -5.07 5.66 -2.93
CA ASN A 40 -6.36 5.73 -2.27
C ASN A 40 -7.26 6.68 -3.05
N LYS A 41 -7.93 6.20 -4.09
CA LYS A 41 -9.08 6.94 -4.64
C LYS A 41 -10.15 6.94 -3.56
N ALA A 42 -10.47 8.11 -3.04
CA ALA A 42 -11.59 8.29 -2.12
C ALA A 42 -12.81 7.55 -2.67
N ALA A 43 -13.40 6.72 -1.80
CA ALA A 43 -14.55 5.84 -2.04
C ALA A 43 -14.29 4.58 -2.90
N MET A 44 -13.68 3.57 -2.28
CA MET A 44 -14.19 2.20 -2.49
C MET A 44 -15.05 1.87 -1.26
N PRO A 45 -16.38 1.77 -1.37
CA PRO A 45 -17.18 1.28 -0.26
C PRO A 45 -16.68 -0.14 0.05
N LEU A 46 -16.24 -0.36 1.29
CA LEU A 46 -16.11 -1.73 1.78
C LEU A 46 -17.50 -2.36 1.58
N GLN A 47 -17.60 -3.39 0.74
CA GLN A 47 -18.78 -4.24 0.76
C GLN A 47 -18.86 -4.80 2.17
N ALA A 48 -19.76 -4.22 2.96
CA ALA A 48 -20.18 -4.79 4.20
C ALA A 48 -20.94 -6.08 3.87
N GLU A 49 -20.62 -7.10 4.64
CA GLU A 49 -21.21 -8.44 4.69
C GLU A 49 -20.56 -9.51 3.79
N PRO A 50 -19.83 -10.48 4.40
CA PRO A 50 -19.54 -11.73 3.71
C PRO A 50 -20.86 -12.44 3.36
N PRO A 51 -20.92 -13.22 2.26
CA PRO A 51 -22.12 -13.95 1.91
C PRO A 51 -22.48 -14.89 3.07
N GLU A 52 -23.71 -14.79 3.54
CA GLU A 52 -24.27 -15.70 4.53
C GLU A 52 -24.21 -17.12 3.95
N VAL A 53 -23.34 -17.95 4.51
CA VAL A 53 -23.25 -19.36 4.12
C VAL A 53 -24.48 -20.04 4.72
N ALA A 54 -25.47 -20.32 3.89
CA ALA A 54 -26.58 -21.18 4.27
C ALA A 54 -26.06 -22.62 4.47
N GLU A 55 -26.18 -23.14 5.68
CA GLU A 55 -25.99 -24.56 6.01
C GLU A 55 -27.09 -25.45 5.39
#